data_AF-A0A194X3Y6-F1
#
_entry.id   AF-A0A194X3Y6-F1
#
_cell.length_a   1.000
_cell.length_b   1.000
_cell.length_c   1.000
_cell.angle_alpha   90.00
_cell.angle_beta   90.00
_cell.angle_gamma   90.00
#
_symmetry.space_group_name_H-M   'P 1'
#
loop_
_entity.id
_entity.type
_entity.pdbx_description
1 polymer ?
#
loop_
_entity_poly.entity_id
_entity_poly.type
_entity_poly.pdbx_seq_one_letter_code
_entity_poly.pdbx_strand_id
1 'polypeptide(L)'
;MIETKQIPIWLTFATTVFLDINQTLRGRVSIAFDELQVVANHVKNTLDGYFEFSKSIPAPRTWPKSYEEMLREFREGVAETILKDVVFPLKSKYYKKVDGIAPGETARFYLLKGQPILCGMFAFRATLELHHGGVNLCNAYRTVTYPAQFYNALRQKENPVQPWPMMEEAIAIHTEARVFVGSAPKTVQESLRQICLVVGYSASAFAQNRRPNRPLPISKNGARGLKDDTVLGSFFRDDLEGRGGRVFSLQNVEKLLNEEAKTTELASDPKNKALRREWATTKHLTPLQLLEALTQFMPVELPKIDFNYFRMHQQSVELLRRLRVELDADLKKHFGPMYFKNESQLPSVGLYVIIAAFLSSKAAEELKLDGTGSKILEKAGNILEDFVKEQGN
;
A
#
# COMPACT_ATOMS: atom_id res chain seq x y z
N MET A 1 0.78 -8.21 -42.69
CA MET A 1 0.85 -7.05 -43.61
C MET A 1 1.71 -7.32 -44.83
N ILE A 2 2.98 -7.71 -44.69
CA ILE A 2 3.86 -8.03 -45.84
C ILE A 2 3.49 -9.37 -46.48
N GLU A 3 3.23 -10.41 -45.67
CA GLU A 3 2.83 -11.73 -46.18
C GLU A 3 1.31 -11.83 -46.41
N THR A 4 0.50 -11.36 -45.45
CA THR A 4 -0.97 -11.50 -45.50
C THR A 4 -1.68 -10.47 -46.38
N LYS A 5 -1.00 -9.38 -46.77
CA LYS A 5 -1.58 -8.19 -47.46
C LYS A 5 -2.84 -7.57 -46.83
N GLN A 6 -3.21 -8.01 -45.63
CA GLN A 6 -4.33 -7.48 -44.85
C GLN A 6 -3.80 -6.56 -43.76
N ILE A 7 -4.49 -5.43 -43.57
CA ILE A 7 -4.26 -4.49 -42.47
C ILE A 7 -5.34 -4.76 -41.41
N PRO A 8 -4.98 -5.23 -40.21
CA PRO A 8 -5.94 -5.42 -39.14
C PRO A 8 -6.57 -4.09 -38.70
N ILE A 9 -7.88 -4.10 -38.40
CA ILE A 9 -8.61 -2.91 -37.96
C ILE A 9 -7.97 -2.28 -36.72
N TRP A 10 -7.50 -3.09 -35.77
CA TRP A 10 -6.85 -2.61 -34.55
C TRP A 10 -5.57 -1.82 -34.84
N LEU A 11 -4.83 -2.19 -35.90
CA LEU A 11 -3.58 -1.52 -36.27
C LEU A 11 -3.87 -0.15 -36.87
N THR A 12 -4.90 -0.05 -37.73
CA THR A 12 -5.37 1.23 -38.26
C THR A 12 -5.82 2.15 -37.12
N PHE A 13 -6.63 1.63 -36.18
CA PHE A 13 -7.08 2.39 -35.02
C PHE A 13 -5.91 2.88 -34.15
N ALA A 14 -4.98 1.99 -33.78
CA ALA A 14 -3.82 2.35 -32.97
C ALA A 14 -2.91 3.38 -33.67
N THR A 15 -2.75 3.27 -34.99
CA THR A 15 -1.97 4.23 -35.78
C THR A 15 -2.64 5.60 -35.78
N THR A 16 -3.95 5.66 -35.99
CA THR A 16 -4.72 6.91 -35.92
C THR A 16 -4.59 7.56 -34.55
N VAL A 17 -4.81 6.81 -33.47
CA VAL A 17 -4.64 7.32 -32.09
C VAL A 17 -3.22 7.86 -31.87
N PHE A 18 -2.19 7.14 -32.32
CA PHE A 18 -0.81 7.58 -32.21
C PHE A 18 -0.54 8.89 -32.95
N LEU A 19 -1.04 9.01 -34.20
CA LEU A 19 -0.89 10.22 -35.00
C LEU A 19 -1.66 11.40 -34.40
N ASP A 20 -2.89 11.19 -33.96
CA ASP A 20 -3.74 12.21 -33.37
C ASP A 20 -3.12 12.77 -32.08
N ILE A 21 -2.56 11.91 -31.23
CA ILE A 21 -1.82 12.32 -30.02
C ILE A 21 -0.65 13.22 -30.39
N ASN A 22 0.17 12.80 -31.36
CA ASN A 22 1.34 13.58 -31.78
C ASN A 22 0.95 14.90 -32.45
N GLN A 23 -0.13 14.93 -33.24
CA GLN A 23 -0.63 16.15 -33.87
C GLN A 23 -1.26 17.13 -32.88
N THR A 24 -1.93 16.60 -31.85
CA THR A 24 -2.61 17.40 -30.82
C THR A 24 -1.61 17.94 -29.81
N LEU A 25 -0.71 17.09 -29.28
CA LEU A 25 0.26 17.49 -28.25
C LEU A 25 1.50 18.17 -28.85
N ARG A 26 1.88 17.85 -30.09
CA ARG A 26 3.05 18.40 -30.80
C ARG A 26 4.31 18.32 -29.92
N GLY A 27 5.00 19.44 -29.73
CA GLY A 27 6.19 19.52 -28.87
C GLY A 27 5.96 19.15 -27.40
N ARG A 28 4.71 19.03 -26.94
CA ARG A 28 4.36 18.60 -25.58
C ARG A 28 4.25 17.09 -25.40
N VAL A 29 4.35 16.29 -26.48
CA VAL A 29 4.35 14.81 -26.40
C VAL A 29 5.44 14.30 -25.44
N SER A 30 6.54 15.06 -25.41
CA SER A 30 7.60 15.16 -24.40
C SER A 30 7.25 14.82 -22.95
N ILE A 31 6.22 15.51 -22.47
CA ILE A 31 5.99 15.73 -21.03
C ILE A 31 5.69 14.41 -20.31
N ALA A 32 4.98 13.49 -20.97
CA ALA A 32 4.66 12.19 -20.39
C ALA A 32 5.91 11.37 -20.06
N PHE A 33 7.00 11.54 -20.82
CA PHE A 33 8.26 10.89 -20.50
C PHE A 33 8.93 11.53 -19.29
N ASP A 34 8.88 12.86 -19.16
CA ASP A 34 9.43 13.55 -18.00
C ASP A 34 8.69 13.14 -16.71
N GLU A 35 7.36 13.04 -16.76
CA GLU A 35 6.53 12.54 -15.66
C GLU A 35 6.85 11.06 -15.33
N LEU A 36 7.02 10.22 -16.36
CA LEU A 36 7.43 8.83 -16.16
C LEU A 36 8.81 8.74 -15.47
N GLN A 37 9.76 9.61 -15.80
CA GLN A 37 11.05 9.65 -15.13
C GLN A 37 10.92 10.04 -13.65
N VAL A 38 10.00 10.94 -13.30
CA VAL A 38 9.71 11.27 -11.89
C VAL A 38 9.21 10.03 -11.14
N VAL A 39 8.26 9.29 -11.72
CA VAL A 39 7.74 8.04 -11.13
C VAL A 39 8.83 6.99 -10.97
N ALA A 40 9.65 6.77 -12.00
CA ALA A 40 10.74 5.79 -11.93
C ALA A 40 11.81 6.17 -10.89
N ASN A 41 12.14 7.45 -10.76
CA ASN A 41 13.03 7.92 -9.70
C ASN A 41 12.42 7.74 -8.31
N HIS A 42 11.12 8.00 -8.15
CA HIS A 42 10.42 7.75 -6.90
C HIS A 42 10.48 6.27 -6.48
N VAL A 43 10.15 5.36 -7.40
CA VAL A 43 10.24 3.90 -7.17
C VAL A 43 11.65 3.49 -6.78
N LYS A 44 12.64 3.92 -7.57
CA LYS A 44 14.05 3.62 -7.32
C LYS A 44 14.49 4.10 -5.94
N ASN A 45 14.21 5.36 -5.59
CA ASN A 45 14.65 5.95 -4.33
C ASN A 45 13.95 5.32 -3.13
N THR A 46 12.65 5.01 -3.24
CA THR A 46 11.91 4.31 -2.19
C THR A 46 12.49 2.92 -1.92
N LEU A 47 12.77 2.14 -2.98
CA LEU A 47 13.36 0.81 -2.83
C LEU A 47 14.82 0.86 -2.39
N ASP A 48 15.62 1.79 -2.88
CA ASP A 48 17.00 2.01 -2.42
C ASP A 48 17.02 2.33 -0.90
N GLY A 49 16.14 3.22 -0.45
CA GLY A 49 16.00 3.55 0.97
C GLY A 49 15.58 2.34 1.82
N TYR A 50 14.62 1.56 1.33
CA TYR A 50 14.22 0.31 1.98
C TYR A 50 15.37 -0.69 2.09
N PHE A 51 16.13 -0.93 1.01
CA PHE A 51 17.23 -1.89 1.03
C PHE A 51 18.38 -1.47 1.94
N GLU A 52 18.61 -0.16 2.11
CA GLU A 52 19.57 0.31 3.10
C GLU A 52 19.05 0.07 4.51
N PHE A 53 17.79 0.44 4.76
CA PHE A 53 17.15 0.27 6.07
C PHE A 53 17.05 -1.19 6.50
N SER A 54 16.69 -2.09 5.57
CA SER A 54 16.46 -3.52 5.85
C SER A 54 17.72 -4.25 6.30
N LYS A 55 18.93 -3.76 5.96
CA LYS A 55 20.19 -4.30 6.49
C LYS A 55 20.24 -4.29 8.02
N SER A 56 19.55 -3.35 8.65
CA SER A 56 19.51 -3.21 10.10
C SER A 56 18.54 -4.16 10.79
N ILE A 57 17.67 -4.89 10.06
CA ILE A 57 16.56 -5.65 10.64
C ILE A 57 16.58 -7.10 10.13
N PRO A 58 16.50 -8.10 11.02
CA PRO A 58 16.37 -9.49 10.60
C PRO A 58 15.01 -9.72 9.91
N ALA A 59 15.04 -10.31 8.71
CA ALA A 59 13.82 -10.68 8.00
C ALA A 59 13.04 -11.77 8.75
N PRO A 60 11.72 -11.61 8.98
CA PRO A 60 10.89 -12.63 9.56
C PRO A 60 10.71 -13.80 8.57
N ARG A 61 10.30 -14.97 9.06
CA ARG A 61 10.02 -16.15 8.20
C ARG A 61 8.96 -15.89 7.13
N THR A 62 8.07 -14.94 7.38
CA THR A 62 7.01 -14.48 6.47
C THR A 62 7.54 -13.59 5.34
N TRP A 63 8.81 -13.19 5.37
CA TRP A 63 9.49 -12.39 4.34
C TRP A 63 10.71 -13.14 3.80
N PRO A 64 10.51 -14.13 2.91
CA PRO A 64 11.60 -14.91 2.34
C PRO A 64 12.48 -14.07 1.41
N LYS A 65 13.73 -14.50 1.22
CA LYS A 65 14.69 -13.83 0.32
C LYS A 65 14.17 -13.66 -1.11
N SER A 66 13.37 -14.60 -1.61
CA SER A 66 12.77 -14.51 -2.95
C SER A 66 11.87 -13.29 -3.14
N TYR A 67 11.24 -12.77 -2.09
CA TYR A 67 10.47 -11.53 -2.18
C TYR A 67 11.38 -10.31 -2.25
N GLU A 68 12.49 -10.32 -1.51
CA GLU A 68 13.50 -9.26 -1.58
C GLU A 68 14.19 -9.24 -2.95
N GLU A 69 14.51 -10.42 -3.51
CA GLU A 69 15.04 -10.58 -4.87
C GLU A 69 14.07 -10.04 -5.92
N MET A 70 12.77 -10.35 -5.82
CA MET A 70 11.74 -9.81 -6.71
C MET A 70 11.69 -8.27 -6.67
N LEU A 71 11.81 -7.66 -5.48
CA LEU A 71 11.86 -6.20 -5.37
C LEU A 71 13.14 -5.61 -5.98
N ARG A 72 14.29 -6.30 -5.88
CA ARG A 72 15.54 -5.87 -6.52
C ARG A 72 15.44 -5.93 -8.03
N GLU A 73 14.94 -7.04 -8.58
CA GLU A 73 14.71 -7.20 -10.01
C GLU A 73 13.74 -6.15 -10.55
N PHE A 74 12.65 -5.88 -9.83
CA PHE A 74 11.71 -4.82 -10.19
C PHE A 74 12.37 -3.44 -10.22
N ARG A 75 13.12 -3.09 -9.16
CA ARG A 75 13.87 -1.84 -9.06
C ARG A 75 14.87 -1.68 -10.22
N GLU A 76 15.61 -2.73 -10.53
CA GLU A 76 16.58 -2.76 -11.62
C GLU A 76 15.89 -2.62 -12.98
N GLY A 77 14.81 -3.38 -13.22
CA GLY A 77 14.02 -3.31 -14.45
C GLY A 77 13.45 -1.92 -14.72
N VAL A 78 12.94 -1.23 -13.69
CA VAL A 78 12.49 0.17 -13.79
C VAL A 78 13.65 1.09 -14.18
N ALA A 79 14.80 0.97 -13.51
CA ALA A 79 15.96 1.81 -13.79
C ALA A 79 16.50 1.58 -15.22
N GLU A 80 16.59 0.33 -15.66
CA GLU A 80 17.11 -0.02 -16.99
C GLU A 80 16.16 0.33 -18.12
N THR A 81 14.85 0.20 -17.91
CA THR A 81 13.85 0.43 -18.97
C THR A 81 13.50 1.91 -19.13
N ILE A 82 13.48 2.67 -18.04
CA ILE A 82 12.94 4.04 -18.01
C ILE A 82 14.04 5.09 -17.82
N LEU A 83 14.94 4.88 -16.84
CA LEU A 83 15.96 5.88 -16.50
C LEU A 83 17.19 5.79 -17.41
N LYS A 84 17.45 4.61 -17.97
CA LYS A 84 18.58 4.35 -18.87
C LYS A 84 18.09 4.10 -20.28
N ASP A 85 18.63 4.84 -21.24
CA ASP A 85 18.36 4.55 -22.65
C ASP A 85 19.24 3.39 -23.12
N VAL A 86 18.72 2.17 -23.03
CA VAL A 86 19.43 0.97 -23.51
C VAL A 86 19.41 0.87 -25.04
N VAL A 87 18.46 1.51 -25.72
CA VAL A 87 18.25 1.40 -27.17
C VAL A 87 19.19 2.30 -27.95
N PHE A 88 19.38 3.55 -27.52
CA PHE A 88 20.19 4.53 -28.22
C PHE A 88 21.67 4.11 -28.42
N PRO A 89 22.37 3.55 -27.42
CA PRO A 89 23.73 3.04 -27.60
C PRO A 89 23.80 1.89 -28.60
N LEU A 90 22.82 0.97 -28.58
CA LEU A 90 22.73 -0.15 -29.52
C LEU A 90 22.47 0.33 -30.95
N LYS A 91 21.55 1.28 -31.12
CA LYS A 91 21.27 1.91 -32.41
C LYS A 91 22.52 2.62 -32.94
N SER A 92 23.18 3.43 -32.11
CA SER A 92 24.43 4.11 -32.49
C SER A 92 25.53 3.14 -32.93
N LYS A 93 25.68 2.01 -32.21
CA LYS A 93 26.64 0.96 -32.56
C LYS A 93 26.29 0.28 -33.89
N TYR A 94 25.00 0.01 -34.13
CA TYR A 94 24.54 -0.59 -35.39
C TYR A 94 24.81 0.31 -36.58
N TYR A 95 24.47 1.60 -36.50
CA TYR A 95 24.70 2.55 -37.61
C TYR A 95 26.19 2.66 -37.97
N LYS A 96 27.08 2.71 -36.96
CA LYS A 96 28.53 2.67 -37.19
C LYS A 96 29.01 1.40 -37.89
N LYS A 97 28.34 0.26 -37.69
CA LYS A 97 28.71 -1.03 -38.30
C LYS A 97 28.34 -1.11 -39.79
N VAL A 98 27.30 -0.38 -40.20
CA VAL A 98 26.79 -0.39 -41.59
C VAL A 98 27.22 0.86 -42.37
N ASP A 99 28.27 1.55 -41.91
CA ASP A 99 28.76 2.82 -42.47
C ASP A 99 27.67 3.91 -42.61
N GLY A 100 26.66 3.85 -41.73
CA GLY A 100 25.55 4.81 -41.67
C GLY A 100 25.81 5.97 -40.71
N ILE A 101 25.05 7.05 -40.87
CA ILE A 101 25.10 8.22 -39.98
C ILE A 101 24.42 7.86 -38.65
N ALA A 102 25.18 7.86 -37.56
CA ALA A 102 24.64 7.59 -36.22
C ALA A 102 23.59 8.65 -35.83
N PRO A 103 22.51 8.25 -35.13
CA PRO A 103 21.50 9.19 -34.67
C PRO A 103 22.09 10.20 -33.66
N GLY A 104 21.68 11.47 -33.76
CA GLY A 104 22.07 12.52 -32.82
C GLY A 104 21.37 12.41 -31.47
N GLU A 105 21.77 13.25 -30.52
CA GLU A 105 21.27 13.28 -29.13
C GLU A 105 19.74 13.45 -29.01
N THR A 106 19.11 14.09 -29.99
CA THR A 106 17.64 14.24 -30.05
C THR A 106 16.89 12.91 -30.20
N ALA A 107 17.58 11.83 -30.62
CA ALA A 107 17.02 10.50 -30.72
C ALA A 107 17.08 9.69 -29.41
N ARG A 108 17.61 10.25 -28.32
CA ARG A 108 17.55 9.60 -27.00
C ARG A 108 16.12 9.49 -26.49
N PHE A 109 15.81 8.32 -25.96
CA PHE A 109 14.51 7.90 -25.45
C PHE A 109 13.39 8.08 -26.49
N TYR A 110 13.72 7.99 -27.78
CA TYR A 110 12.81 8.30 -28.88
C TYR A 110 11.45 7.60 -28.75
N LEU A 111 11.46 6.31 -28.37
CA LEU A 111 10.25 5.53 -28.20
C LEU A 111 9.34 6.12 -27.11
N LEU A 112 9.88 6.36 -25.91
CA LEU A 112 9.11 6.84 -24.77
C LEU A 112 8.69 8.31 -24.96
N LYS A 113 9.59 9.17 -25.44
CA LYS A 113 9.28 10.57 -25.74
C LYS A 113 8.18 10.76 -26.77
N GLY A 114 8.00 9.80 -27.68
CA GLY A 114 6.95 9.82 -28.70
C GLY A 114 5.66 9.08 -28.32
N GLN A 115 5.62 8.39 -27.18
CA GLN A 115 4.50 7.51 -26.80
C GLN A 115 3.97 7.79 -25.38
N PRO A 116 3.12 8.82 -25.22
CA PRO A 116 2.52 9.16 -23.93
C PRO A 116 1.69 8.04 -23.29
N ILE A 117 0.94 7.27 -24.10
CA ILE A 117 0.17 6.12 -23.59
C ILE A 117 1.09 5.09 -22.97
N LEU A 118 2.18 4.73 -23.66
CA LEU A 118 3.16 3.78 -23.13
C LEU A 118 3.79 4.30 -21.83
N CYS A 119 4.08 5.61 -21.77
CA CYS A 119 4.58 6.23 -20.55
C CYS A 119 3.58 6.11 -19.39
N GLY A 120 2.30 6.43 -19.62
CA GLY A 120 1.25 6.27 -18.62
C GLY A 120 1.10 4.82 -18.14
N MET A 121 1.19 3.84 -19.05
CA MET A 121 1.14 2.42 -18.70
C MET A 121 2.33 2.00 -17.83
N PHE A 122 3.55 2.44 -18.16
CA PHE A 122 4.74 2.16 -17.36
C PHE A 122 4.70 2.86 -16.00
N ALA A 123 4.25 4.10 -15.95
CA ALA A 123 4.07 4.83 -14.69
C ALA A 123 3.08 4.10 -13.78
N PHE A 124 1.89 3.78 -14.30
CA PHE A 124 0.86 3.08 -13.54
C PHE A 124 1.34 1.70 -13.06
N ARG A 125 1.98 0.90 -13.93
CA ARG A 125 2.56 -0.38 -13.53
C ARG A 125 3.60 -0.22 -12.42
N ALA A 126 4.53 0.73 -12.57
CA ALA A 126 5.59 0.92 -11.61
C ALA A 126 5.05 1.35 -10.23
N THR A 127 4.08 2.25 -10.19
CA THR A 127 3.41 2.64 -8.94
C THR A 127 2.65 1.46 -8.32
N LEU A 128 1.90 0.70 -9.14
CA LEU A 128 1.10 -0.43 -8.67
C LEU A 128 1.96 -1.56 -8.07
N GLU A 129 3.08 -1.90 -8.72
CA GLU A 129 4.02 -2.91 -8.20
C GLU A 129 4.70 -2.44 -6.91
N LEU A 130 5.07 -1.16 -6.82
CA LEU A 130 5.60 -0.58 -5.59
C LEU A 130 4.56 -0.67 -4.45
N HIS A 131 3.31 -0.31 -4.73
CA HIS A 131 2.20 -0.42 -3.79
C HIS A 131 2.04 -1.86 -3.27
N HIS A 132 1.95 -2.85 -4.17
CA HIS A 132 1.81 -4.26 -3.77
C HIS A 132 3.00 -4.77 -2.96
N GLY A 133 4.23 -4.43 -3.39
CA GLY A 133 5.45 -4.78 -2.67
C GLY A 133 5.42 -4.23 -1.25
N GLY A 134 5.00 -2.97 -1.09
CA GLY A 134 4.88 -2.30 0.20
C GLY A 134 3.78 -2.89 1.09
N VAL A 135 2.59 -3.17 0.56
CA VAL A 135 1.50 -3.83 1.32
C VAL A 135 1.94 -5.21 1.80
N ASN A 136 2.60 -5.99 0.94
CA ASN A 136 3.12 -7.31 1.30
C ASN A 136 4.21 -7.22 2.37
N LEU A 137 5.12 -6.25 2.26
CA LEU A 137 6.14 -5.98 3.28
C LEU A 137 5.51 -5.65 4.63
N CYS A 138 4.56 -4.71 4.65
CA CYS A 138 3.84 -4.31 5.85
C CYS A 138 3.08 -5.47 6.49
N ASN A 139 2.51 -6.38 5.69
CA ASN A 139 1.84 -7.58 6.15
C ASN A 139 2.78 -8.62 6.72
N ALA A 140 3.92 -8.87 6.06
CA ALA A 140 4.91 -9.84 6.51
C ALA A 140 5.53 -9.42 7.85
N TYR A 141 5.81 -8.12 8.01
CA TYR A 141 6.35 -7.54 9.23
C TYR A 141 5.27 -7.05 10.21
N ARG A 142 3.98 -7.10 9.88
CA ARG A 142 2.89 -6.55 10.75
C ARG A 142 3.10 -5.09 11.18
N THR A 143 3.72 -4.28 10.32
CA THR A 143 4.14 -2.90 10.63
C THR A 143 3.07 -1.84 10.36
N VAL A 144 1.86 -2.26 10.01
CA VAL A 144 0.68 -1.37 9.98
C VAL A 144 -0.38 -1.88 10.95
N THR A 145 -0.81 -3.14 10.80
CA THR A 145 -1.95 -3.65 11.57
C THR A 145 -1.72 -3.68 13.08
N TYR A 146 -0.52 -4.01 13.56
CA TYR A 146 -0.22 -4.04 15.00
C TYR A 146 0.01 -2.63 15.56
N PRO A 147 0.85 -1.78 14.94
CA PRO A 147 0.96 -0.38 15.33
C PRO A 147 -0.39 0.37 15.30
N ALA A 148 -1.32 0.05 14.39
CA ALA A 148 -2.65 0.65 14.38
C ALA A 148 -3.46 0.34 15.66
N GLN A 149 -3.39 -0.90 16.18
CA GLN A 149 -4.04 -1.24 17.45
C GLN A 149 -3.47 -0.43 18.62
N PHE A 150 -2.15 -0.29 18.64
CA PHE A 150 -1.43 0.51 19.64
C PHE A 150 -1.76 1.99 19.54
N TYR A 151 -1.70 2.54 18.34
CA TYR A 151 -2.06 3.93 18.07
C TYR A 151 -3.49 4.22 18.53
N ASN A 152 -4.46 3.38 18.16
CA ASN A 152 -5.84 3.55 18.62
C ASN A 152 -5.93 3.50 20.15
N ALA A 153 -5.27 2.55 20.82
CA ALA A 153 -5.29 2.50 22.29
C ALA A 153 -4.75 3.80 22.94
N LEU A 154 -3.74 4.43 22.34
CA LEU A 154 -3.23 5.73 22.79
C LEU A 154 -4.18 6.90 22.47
N ARG A 155 -5.00 6.79 21.42
CA ARG A 155 -6.02 7.80 21.06
C ARG A 155 -7.26 7.74 21.94
N GLN A 156 -7.52 6.61 22.60
CA GLN A 156 -8.67 6.43 23.51
C GLN A 156 -8.34 6.74 24.99
N LYS A 157 -7.11 7.14 25.32
CA LYS A 157 -6.75 7.53 26.69
C LYS A 157 -7.34 8.89 27.07
N GLU A 158 -7.38 9.21 28.36
CA GLU A 158 -7.94 10.48 28.87
C GLU A 158 -7.26 11.72 28.27
N ASN A 159 -5.95 11.62 28.01
CA ASN A 159 -5.16 12.62 27.30
C ASN A 159 -4.67 12.07 25.95
N PRO A 160 -5.48 12.05 24.89
CA PRO A 160 -5.12 11.42 23.62
C PRO A 160 -3.83 11.98 23.02
N VAL A 161 -3.02 11.09 22.42
CA VAL A 161 -1.85 11.51 21.64
C VAL A 161 -2.25 12.31 20.40
N GLN A 162 -1.35 13.19 19.94
CA GLN A 162 -1.52 13.89 18.66
C GLN A 162 -1.65 12.92 17.47
N PRO A 163 -2.31 13.34 16.38
CA PRO A 163 -2.46 12.49 15.20
C PRO A 163 -1.11 12.05 14.65
N TRP A 164 -0.95 10.76 14.34
CA TRP A 164 0.19 10.27 13.56
C TRP A 164 -0.19 10.25 12.08
N PRO A 165 0.28 11.21 11.25
CA PRO A 165 -0.33 11.45 9.94
C PRO A 165 -0.35 10.24 9.00
N MET A 166 0.78 9.51 8.88
CA MET A 166 0.84 8.33 8.00
C MET A 166 -0.04 7.17 8.49
N MET A 167 -0.22 7.04 9.81
CA MET A 167 -1.11 6.01 10.35
C MET A 167 -2.58 6.36 10.14
N GLU A 168 -2.95 7.63 10.32
CA GLU A 168 -4.31 8.12 10.00
C GLU A 168 -4.63 7.91 8.52
N GLU A 169 -3.69 8.22 7.64
CA GLU A 169 -3.83 7.98 6.20
C GLU A 169 -3.98 6.48 5.88
N ALA A 170 -3.14 5.62 6.47
CA ALA A 170 -3.26 4.17 6.31
C ALA A 170 -4.62 3.63 6.81
N ILE A 171 -5.14 4.13 7.93
CA ILE A 171 -6.46 3.76 8.47
C ILE A 171 -7.57 4.26 7.55
N ALA A 172 -7.45 5.47 7.00
CA ALA A 172 -8.43 6.03 6.07
C ALA A 172 -8.52 5.19 4.78
N ILE A 173 -7.36 4.87 4.19
CA ILE A 173 -7.23 4.05 2.98
C ILE A 173 -7.83 2.65 3.19
N HIS A 174 -7.44 1.97 4.29
CA HIS A 174 -7.90 0.60 4.56
C HIS A 174 -9.26 0.53 5.24
N THR A 175 -9.82 1.66 5.66
CA THR A 175 -11.01 1.82 6.52
C THR A 175 -10.85 1.26 7.94
N GLU A 176 -11.44 1.96 8.90
CA GLU A 176 -11.50 1.55 10.31
C GLU A 176 -12.05 0.13 10.46
N ALA A 177 -13.11 -0.21 9.73
CA ALA A 177 -13.75 -1.51 9.83
C ALA A 177 -12.84 -2.68 9.44
N ARG A 178 -11.90 -2.50 8.50
CA ARG A 178 -10.97 -3.57 8.14
C ARG A 178 -9.78 -3.63 9.09
N VAL A 179 -9.22 -2.47 9.45
CA VAL A 179 -8.07 -2.38 10.36
C VAL A 179 -8.43 -2.89 11.76
N PHE A 180 -9.63 -2.61 12.23
CA PHE A 180 -10.07 -2.87 13.60
C PHE A 180 -11.13 -3.99 13.73
N VAL A 181 -11.30 -4.85 12.72
CA VAL A 181 -12.25 -5.99 12.80
C VAL A 181 -13.68 -5.53 13.14
N GLY A 182 -14.16 -4.50 12.44
CA GLY A 182 -15.51 -3.95 12.57
C GLY A 182 -15.51 -2.48 12.96
N SER A 183 -15.00 -2.15 14.15
CA SER A 183 -14.93 -0.78 14.66
C SER A 183 -13.71 -0.63 15.55
N ALA A 184 -13.17 0.58 15.67
CA ALA A 184 -12.10 0.87 16.61
C ALA A 184 -12.54 0.55 18.05
N PRO A 185 -11.70 -0.17 18.82
CA PRO A 185 -12.00 -0.49 20.21
C PRO A 185 -11.91 0.79 21.04
N LYS A 186 -12.87 1.01 21.93
CA LYS A 186 -12.96 2.23 22.77
C LYS A 186 -12.42 2.00 24.18
N THR A 187 -12.29 0.74 24.59
CA THR A 187 -11.75 0.38 25.91
C THR A 187 -10.51 -0.49 25.77
N VAL A 188 -9.70 -0.54 26.84
CA VAL A 188 -8.52 -1.42 26.91
C VAL A 188 -8.93 -2.90 26.82
N GLN A 189 -10.10 -3.26 27.35
CA GLN A 189 -10.63 -4.63 27.29
C GLN A 189 -11.09 -5.03 25.88
N GLU A 190 -11.76 -4.12 25.17
CA GLU A 190 -12.08 -4.32 23.75
C GLU A 190 -10.81 -4.43 22.91
N SER A 191 -9.82 -3.57 23.20
CA SER A 191 -8.51 -3.61 22.53
C SER A 191 -7.85 -4.97 22.68
N LEU A 192 -7.85 -5.56 23.88
CA LEU A 192 -7.30 -6.91 24.09
C LEU A 192 -8.02 -7.98 23.25
N ARG A 193 -9.36 -7.99 23.26
CA ARG A 193 -10.15 -8.94 22.46
C ARG A 193 -9.77 -8.83 20.99
N GLN A 194 -9.63 -7.61 20.50
CA GLN A 194 -9.32 -7.34 19.11
C GLN A 194 -7.90 -7.71 18.72
N ILE A 195 -6.93 -7.45 19.59
CA ILE A 195 -5.54 -7.91 19.41
C ILE A 195 -5.50 -9.41 19.22
N CYS A 196 -6.24 -10.17 20.03
CA CYS A 196 -6.30 -11.62 19.86
C CYS A 196 -6.82 -12.01 18.46
N LEU A 197 -7.86 -11.34 17.95
CA LEU A 197 -8.38 -11.60 16.60
C LEU A 197 -7.37 -11.23 15.50
N VAL A 198 -6.66 -10.12 15.65
CA VAL A 198 -5.66 -9.63 14.68
C VAL A 198 -4.43 -10.54 14.65
N VAL A 199 -3.97 -11.02 15.81
CA VAL A 199 -2.85 -11.97 15.94
C VAL A 199 -3.22 -13.39 15.47
N GLY A 200 -4.50 -13.67 15.27
CA GLY A 200 -4.97 -14.90 14.63
C GLY A 200 -5.63 -15.91 15.56
N TYR A 201 -6.09 -15.50 16.75
CA TYR A 201 -7.03 -16.31 17.54
C TYR A 201 -8.45 -16.23 16.96
N SER A 202 -9.21 -17.31 17.15
CA SER A 202 -10.61 -17.40 16.69
C SER A 202 -11.55 -16.61 17.60
N ALA A 203 -12.62 -16.05 17.03
CA ALA A 203 -13.71 -15.42 17.80
C ALA A 203 -14.35 -16.39 18.80
N SER A 204 -14.34 -17.70 18.50
CA SER A 204 -14.81 -18.73 19.44
C SER A 204 -13.99 -18.82 20.73
N ALA A 205 -12.81 -18.21 20.80
CA ALA A 205 -12.05 -18.05 22.03
C ALA A 205 -12.81 -17.25 23.12
N PHE A 206 -13.75 -16.40 22.70
CA PHE A 206 -14.50 -15.49 23.56
C PHE A 206 -15.98 -15.91 23.76
N ALA A 207 -16.36 -17.12 23.37
CA ALA A 207 -17.72 -17.62 23.56
C ALA A 207 -18.01 -17.91 25.05
N GLN A 208 -19.20 -17.54 25.54
CA GLN A 208 -19.61 -17.69 26.95
C GLN A 208 -19.46 -19.13 27.49
N ASN A 209 -19.72 -20.15 26.66
CA ASN A 209 -19.70 -21.56 27.07
C ASN A 209 -18.37 -22.27 26.77
N ARG A 210 -17.24 -21.54 26.76
CA ARG A 210 -15.93 -22.14 26.51
C ARG A 210 -15.50 -23.02 27.67
N ARG A 211 -15.02 -24.23 27.36
CA ARG A 211 -14.40 -25.14 28.34
C ARG A 211 -13.05 -24.57 28.80
N PRO A 212 -12.80 -24.38 30.11
CA PRO A 212 -11.61 -23.69 30.62
C PRO A 212 -10.29 -24.41 30.32
N ASN A 213 -10.31 -25.75 30.22
CA ASN A 213 -9.09 -26.55 30.03
C ASN A 213 -8.71 -26.82 28.56
N ARG A 214 -9.33 -26.14 27.59
CA ARG A 214 -8.94 -26.28 26.17
C ARG A 214 -8.02 -25.13 25.72
N PRO A 215 -7.00 -25.39 24.87
CA PRO A 215 -6.20 -24.35 24.25
C PRO A 215 -7.06 -23.29 23.55
N LEU A 216 -6.55 -22.06 23.49
CA LEU A 216 -7.23 -21.00 22.73
C LEU A 216 -7.32 -21.42 21.26
N PRO A 217 -8.53 -21.41 20.66
CA PRO A 217 -8.68 -21.81 19.27
C PRO A 217 -7.98 -20.80 18.36
N ILE A 218 -7.15 -21.32 17.45
CA ILE A 218 -6.47 -20.52 16.44
C ILE A 218 -7.38 -20.41 15.21
N SER A 219 -7.40 -19.23 14.60
CA SER A 219 -8.11 -18.97 13.35
C SER A 219 -7.51 -19.79 12.22
N LYS A 220 -8.37 -20.43 11.40
CA LYS A 220 -7.94 -21.11 10.17
C LYS A 220 -7.30 -20.15 9.17
N ASN A 221 -7.66 -18.87 9.22
CA ASN A 221 -7.17 -17.82 8.32
C ASN A 221 -5.89 -17.14 8.86
N GLY A 222 -5.40 -17.54 10.04
CA GLY A 222 -4.23 -16.94 10.67
C GLY A 222 -4.40 -15.47 11.06
N ALA A 223 -3.27 -14.78 11.20
CA ALA A 223 -3.20 -13.37 11.57
C ALA A 223 -3.64 -12.45 10.43
N ARG A 224 -4.44 -11.43 10.77
CA ARG A 224 -5.03 -10.49 9.81
C ARG A 224 -4.01 -9.48 9.28
N GLY A 225 -4.00 -9.30 7.96
CA GLY A 225 -3.22 -8.30 7.25
C GLY A 225 -4.11 -7.31 6.50
N LEU A 226 -3.46 -6.27 5.96
CA LEU A 226 -4.01 -5.37 4.96
C LEU A 226 -4.44 -6.16 3.73
N LYS A 227 -5.50 -5.69 3.08
CA LYS A 227 -5.99 -6.22 1.81
C LYS A 227 -5.67 -5.23 0.71
N ASP A 228 -5.65 -5.71 -0.52
CA ASP A 228 -5.67 -4.84 -1.68
C ASP A 228 -6.91 -3.91 -1.62
N ASP A 229 -6.65 -2.61 -1.59
CA ASP A 229 -7.60 -1.52 -1.45
C ASP A 229 -7.83 -0.79 -2.79
N THR A 230 -7.09 -1.17 -3.84
CA THR A 230 -7.30 -0.67 -5.20
C THR A 230 -8.17 -1.60 -6.04
N VAL A 231 -9.21 -1.02 -6.62
CA VAL A 231 -10.05 -1.62 -7.64
C VAL A 231 -9.36 -1.61 -9.00
N LEU A 232 -8.71 -0.51 -9.38
CA LEU A 232 -7.98 -0.44 -10.66
C LEU A 232 -6.78 -1.40 -10.67
N GLY A 233 -6.04 -1.52 -9.56
CA GLY A 233 -4.96 -2.48 -9.45
C GLY A 233 -5.43 -3.91 -9.73
N SER A 234 -6.58 -4.30 -9.18
CA SER A 234 -7.17 -5.62 -9.44
C SER A 234 -7.57 -5.85 -10.90
N PHE A 235 -7.85 -4.80 -11.68
CA PHE A 235 -8.23 -4.93 -13.09
C PHE A 235 -7.02 -5.14 -13.99
N PHE A 236 -5.97 -4.35 -13.76
CA PHE A 236 -4.82 -4.30 -14.65
C PHE A 236 -3.70 -5.27 -14.26
N ARG A 237 -3.74 -5.84 -13.04
CA ARG A 237 -2.70 -6.79 -12.56
C ARG A 237 -2.49 -7.96 -13.51
N ASP A 238 -3.55 -8.72 -13.82
CA ASP A 238 -3.44 -9.93 -14.64
C ASP A 238 -2.91 -9.62 -16.06
N ASP A 239 -3.33 -8.48 -16.63
CA ASP A 239 -2.94 -8.03 -17.96
C ASP A 239 -1.49 -7.51 -17.99
N LEU A 240 -1.07 -6.74 -16.97
CA LEU A 240 0.29 -6.19 -16.86
C LEU A 240 1.33 -7.25 -16.51
N GLU A 241 0.94 -8.33 -15.82
CA GLU A 241 1.79 -9.48 -15.52
C GLU A 241 1.93 -10.47 -16.70
N GLY A 242 1.25 -10.21 -17.83
CA GLY A 242 1.34 -11.07 -19.02
C GLY A 242 0.76 -12.46 -18.83
N ARG A 243 -0.07 -12.66 -17.78
CA ARG A 243 -0.68 -13.96 -17.43
C ARG A 243 -1.94 -14.30 -18.24
N GLY A 244 -2.29 -13.46 -19.21
CA GLY A 244 -3.36 -13.69 -20.17
C GLY A 244 -4.30 -12.49 -20.28
N GLY A 245 -4.66 -12.13 -21.51
CA GLY A 245 -5.49 -10.96 -21.80
C GLY A 245 -6.92 -11.17 -21.31
N ARG A 246 -7.26 -10.57 -20.17
CA ARG A 246 -8.66 -10.42 -19.80
C ARG A 246 -9.21 -9.21 -20.53
N VAL A 247 -10.40 -9.39 -21.10
CA VAL A 247 -11.21 -8.25 -21.52
C VAL A 247 -11.72 -7.58 -20.25
N PHE A 248 -11.59 -6.25 -20.18
CA PHE A 248 -12.21 -5.44 -19.13
C PHE A 248 -13.69 -5.84 -18.98
N SER A 249 -14.03 -6.50 -17.87
CA SER A 249 -15.31 -7.20 -17.74
C SER A 249 -16.45 -6.29 -17.29
N LEU A 250 -17.71 -6.69 -17.51
CA LEU A 250 -18.87 -6.00 -16.94
C LEU A 250 -18.79 -5.92 -15.40
N GLN A 251 -18.24 -6.94 -14.74
CA GLN A 251 -18.04 -6.95 -13.29
C GLN A 251 -17.01 -5.89 -12.86
N ASN A 252 -16.00 -5.62 -13.69
CA ASN A 252 -15.01 -4.57 -13.42
C ASN A 252 -15.67 -3.19 -13.49
N VAL A 253 -16.48 -2.93 -14.52
CA VAL A 253 -17.26 -1.68 -14.64
C VAL A 253 -18.19 -1.52 -13.44
N GLU A 254 -18.92 -2.57 -13.06
CA GLU A 254 -19.84 -2.50 -11.93
C GLU A 254 -19.12 -2.25 -10.60
N LYS A 255 -17.96 -2.88 -10.37
CA LYS A 255 -17.13 -2.65 -9.19
C LYS A 255 -16.60 -1.21 -9.14
N LEU A 256 -16.12 -0.68 -10.27
CA LEU A 256 -15.67 0.71 -10.41
C LEU A 256 -16.78 1.70 -10.00
N LEU A 257 -17.94 1.60 -10.66
CA LEU A 257 -19.07 2.50 -10.43
C LEU A 257 -19.64 2.39 -9.00
N ASN A 258 -19.57 1.22 -8.39
CA ASN A 258 -19.98 1.01 -7.01
C ASN A 258 -19.01 1.63 -6.01
N GLU A 259 -17.70 1.60 -6.25
CA GLU A 259 -16.73 2.30 -5.39
C GLU A 259 -16.82 3.81 -5.55
N GLU A 260 -17.01 4.32 -6.77
CA GLU A 260 -17.30 5.75 -7.00
C GLU A 260 -18.49 6.22 -6.16
N ALA A 261 -19.55 5.40 -6.10
CA ALA A 261 -20.76 5.74 -5.34
C ALA A 261 -20.54 5.80 -3.81
N LYS A 262 -19.45 5.23 -3.28
CA LYS A 262 -19.10 5.35 -1.86
C LYS A 262 -18.43 6.68 -1.52
N THR A 263 -17.87 7.35 -2.52
CA THR A 263 -17.22 8.65 -2.33
C THR A 263 -18.28 9.74 -2.43
N THR A 264 -18.54 10.48 -1.34
CA THR A 264 -19.63 11.47 -1.29
C THR A 264 -19.58 12.47 -2.44
N GLU A 265 -18.39 12.96 -2.77
CA GLU A 265 -18.15 13.91 -3.86
C GLU A 265 -18.56 13.32 -5.22
N LEU A 266 -18.02 12.15 -5.59
CA LEU A 266 -18.36 11.44 -6.83
C LEU A 266 -19.81 10.91 -6.85
N ALA A 267 -20.39 10.62 -5.68
CA ALA A 267 -21.77 10.21 -5.54
C ALA A 267 -22.74 11.35 -5.88
N SER A 268 -22.36 12.58 -5.51
CA SER A 268 -23.16 13.79 -5.72
C SER A 268 -23.03 14.38 -7.13
N ASP A 269 -21.94 14.09 -7.85
CA ASP A 269 -21.70 14.59 -9.20
C ASP A 269 -22.82 14.13 -10.18
N PRO A 270 -23.52 15.07 -10.85
CA PRO A 270 -24.57 14.77 -11.83
C PRO A 270 -24.11 13.84 -12.97
N LYS A 271 -22.87 13.98 -13.44
CA LYS A 271 -22.30 13.17 -14.54
C LYS A 271 -22.12 11.72 -14.10
N ASN A 272 -21.46 11.51 -12.97
CA ASN A 272 -21.32 10.18 -12.36
C ASN A 272 -22.68 9.55 -12.07
N LYS A 273 -23.65 10.34 -11.60
CA LYS A 273 -25.02 9.86 -11.37
C LYS A 273 -25.71 9.43 -12.66
N ALA A 274 -25.51 10.15 -13.76
CA ALA A 274 -26.04 9.78 -15.07
C ALA A 274 -25.41 8.47 -15.57
N LEU A 275 -24.08 8.35 -15.51
CA LEU A 275 -23.34 7.14 -15.89
C LEU A 275 -23.79 5.91 -15.09
N ARG A 276 -23.94 6.05 -13.76
CA ARG A 276 -24.45 4.98 -12.89
C ARG A 276 -25.88 4.58 -13.22
N ARG A 277 -26.75 5.55 -13.52
CA ARG A 277 -28.15 5.27 -13.91
C ARG A 277 -28.22 4.55 -15.24
N GLU A 278 -27.47 5.02 -16.23
CA GLU A 278 -27.37 4.39 -17.54
C GLU A 278 -26.87 2.95 -17.41
N TRP A 279 -25.77 2.74 -16.69
CA TRP A 279 -25.26 1.40 -16.40
C TRP A 279 -26.29 0.52 -15.66
N ALA A 280 -26.99 1.05 -14.66
CA ALA A 280 -28.00 0.30 -13.92
C ALA A 280 -29.16 -0.15 -14.82
N THR A 281 -29.53 0.65 -15.82
CA THR A 281 -30.62 0.35 -16.77
C THR A 281 -30.17 -0.54 -17.93
N THR A 282 -29.03 -0.25 -18.56
CA THR A 282 -28.63 -0.84 -19.83
C THR A 282 -27.53 -1.89 -19.68
N LYS A 283 -26.78 -1.87 -18.57
CA LYS A 283 -25.53 -2.61 -18.38
C LYS A 283 -24.53 -2.37 -19.51
N HIS A 284 -24.58 -1.17 -20.11
CA HIS A 284 -23.75 -0.79 -21.25
C HIS A 284 -23.30 0.67 -21.11
N LEU A 285 -22.01 0.92 -21.31
CA LEU A 285 -21.44 2.26 -21.50
C LEU A 285 -20.70 2.29 -22.83
N THR A 286 -20.79 3.40 -23.54
CA THR A 286 -19.91 3.66 -24.70
C THR A 286 -18.45 3.78 -24.25
N PRO A 287 -17.46 3.58 -25.15
CA PRO A 287 -16.05 3.76 -24.80
C PRO A 287 -15.73 5.13 -24.19
N LEU A 288 -16.37 6.20 -24.67
CA LEU A 288 -16.18 7.55 -24.14
C LEU A 288 -16.76 7.71 -22.73
N GLN A 289 -17.95 7.17 -22.48
CA GLN A 289 -18.55 7.17 -21.14
C GLN A 289 -17.73 6.36 -20.14
N LEU A 290 -17.17 5.23 -20.56
CA LEU A 290 -16.27 4.43 -19.72
C LEU A 290 -14.97 5.18 -19.41
N LEU A 291 -14.38 5.83 -20.41
CA LEU A 291 -13.19 6.67 -20.20
C LEU A 291 -13.49 7.86 -19.27
N GLU A 292 -14.66 8.48 -19.39
CA GLU A 292 -15.09 9.57 -18.51
C GLU A 292 -15.24 9.08 -17.07
N ALA A 293 -15.88 7.92 -16.85
CA ALA A 293 -15.98 7.29 -15.53
C ALA A 293 -14.59 7.03 -14.93
N LEU A 294 -13.72 6.35 -15.69
CA LEU A 294 -12.35 6.05 -15.25
C LEU A 294 -11.60 7.33 -14.88
N THR A 295 -11.68 8.37 -15.72
CA THR A 295 -11.01 9.66 -15.47
C THR A 295 -11.51 10.33 -14.19
N GLN A 296 -12.81 10.25 -13.92
CA GLN A 296 -13.42 10.81 -12.71
C GLN A 296 -13.06 10.01 -11.45
N PHE A 297 -12.78 8.72 -11.58
CA PHE A 297 -12.36 7.87 -10.47
C PHE A 297 -10.87 8.01 -10.10
N MET A 298 -10.01 8.34 -11.07
CA MET A 298 -8.55 8.42 -10.84
C MET A 298 -8.14 9.25 -9.60
N PRO A 299 -8.71 10.44 -9.32
CA PRO A 299 -8.33 11.22 -8.14
C PRO A 299 -8.62 10.54 -6.79
N VAL A 300 -9.57 9.61 -6.74
CA VAL A 300 -9.89 8.83 -5.54
C VAL A 300 -8.98 7.61 -5.40
N GLU A 301 -8.57 7.05 -6.53
CA GLU A 301 -7.81 5.80 -6.55
C GLU A 301 -6.29 6.03 -6.44
N LEU A 302 -5.76 7.04 -7.12
CA LEU A 302 -4.32 7.32 -7.14
C LEU A 302 -3.73 7.50 -5.73
N PRO A 303 -4.32 8.28 -4.81
CA PRO A 303 -3.76 8.44 -3.46
C PRO A 303 -3.60 7.11 -2.69
N LYS A 304 -4.47 6.13 -2.96
CA LYS A 304 -4.39 4.81 -2.32
C LYS A 304 -3.17 4.01 -2.83
N ILE A 305 -2.92 4.10 -4.13
CA ILE A 305 -1.79 3.42 -4.78
C ILE A 305 -0.48 4.15 -4.45
N ASP A 306 -0.51 5.48 -4.36
CA ASP A 306 0.67 6.32 -4.08
C ASP A 306 1.10 6.30 -2.61
N PHE A 307 0.29 5.75 -1.69
CA PHE A 307 0.67 5.66 -0.28
C PHE A 307 1.98 4.89 -0.09
N ASN A 308 2.96 5.54 0.55
CA ASN A 308 4.29 4.98 0.70
C ASN A 308 4.37 3.99 1.88
N TYR A 309 3.95 2.75 1.62
CA TYR A 309 4.02 1.65 2.59
C TYR A 309 5.45 1.32 3.06
N PHE A 310 6.48 1.57 2.25
CA PHE A 310 7.88 1.36 2.66
C PHE A 310 8.31 2.37 3.73
N ARG A 311 7.93 3.64 3.56
CA ARG A 311 8.14 4.66 4.59
C ARG A 311 7.30 4.38 5.84
N MET A 312 6.06 3.93 5.67
CA MET A 312 5.21 3.51 6.79
C MET A 312 5.85 2.35 7.58
N HIS A 313 6.39 1.35 6.88
CA HIS A 313 7.14 0.25 7.48
C HIS A 313 8.33 0.77 8.30
N GLN A 314 9.12 1.68 7.73
CA GLN A 314 10.28 2.27 8.40
C GLN A 314 9.87 3.03 9.67
N GLN A 315 8.92 3.97 9.58
CA GLN A 315 8.46 4.76 10.74
C GLN A 315 7.94 3.87 11.86
N SER A 316 7.16 2.84 11.52
CA SER A 316 6.67 1.88 12.51
C SER A 316 7.81 1.13 13.21
N VAL A 317 8.82 0.67 12.47
CA VAL A 317 9.96 -0.03 13.06
C VAL A 317 10.76 0.90 13.97
N GLU A 318 11.03 2.12 13.56
CA GLU A 318 11.77 3.11 14.35
C GLU A 318 11.04 3.45 15.66
N LEU A 319 9.75 3.74 15.59
CA LEU A 319 8.90 3.96 16.76
C LEU A 319 8.92 2.75 17.71
N LEU A 320 8.75 1.54 17.18
CA LEU A 320 8.72 0.33 18.00
C LEU A 320 10.08 0.02 18.63
N ARG A 321 11.20 0.34 17.96
CA ARG A 321 12.55 0.24 18.54
C ARG A 321 12.69 1.19 19.72
N ARG A 322 12.24 2.43 19.56
CA ARG A 322 12.26 3.45 20.63
C ARG A 322 11.42 3.00 21.82
N LEU A 323 10.16 2.58 21.58
CA LEU A 323 9.29 2.02 22.62
C LEU A 323 9.94 0.83 23.34
N ARG A 324 10.57 -0.08 22.60
CA ARG A 324 11.24 -1.25 23.18
C ARG A 324 12.40 -0.86 24.10
N VAL A 325 13.16 0.16 23.75
CA VAL A 325 14.30 0.63 24.57
C VAL A 325 13.78 1.35 25.82
N GLU A 326 12.89 2.32 25.65
CA GLU A 326 12.44 3.19 26.74
C GLU A 326 11.51 2.48 27.74
N LEU A 327 10.74 1.48 27.28
CA LEU A 327 9.81 0.73 28.13
C LEU A 327 10.36 -0.64 28.58
N ASP A 328 11.61 -0.98 28.27
CA ASP A 328 12.14 -2.33 28.51
C ASP A 328 12.03 -2.75 29.98
N ALA A 329 12.38 -1.86 30.91
CA ALA A 329 12.32 -2.15 32.34
C ALA A 329 10.88 -2.41 32.81
N ASP A 330 9.92 -1.61 32.33
CA ASP A 330 8.50 -1.76 32.66
C ASP A 330 7.96 -3.08 32.06
N LEU A 331 8.26 -3.37 30.79
CA LEU A 331 7.80 -4.59 30.11
C LEU A 331 8.41 -5.86 30.73
N LYS A 332 9.68 -5.83 31.16
CA LYS A 332 10.31 -6.93 31.90
C LYS A 332 9.65 -7.19 33.24
N LYS A 333 9.16 -6.15 33.92
CA LYS A 333 8.43 -6.31 35.18
C LYS A 333 7.10 -7.05 34.98
N HIS A 334 6.43 -6.83 33.85
CA HIS A 334 5.16 -7.48 33.52
C HIS A 334 5.32 -8.90 32.96
N PHE A 335 6.29 -9.11 32.07
CA PHE A 335 6.38 -10.32 31.25
C PHE A 335 7.67 -11.13 31.46
N GLY A 336 8.56 -10.66 32.33
CA GLY A 336 9.88 -11.25 32.57
C GLY A 336 10.91 -10.90 31.50
N PRO A 337 12.20 -11.26 31.72
CA PRO A 337 13.30 -10.88 30.83
C PRO A 337 13.25 -11.54 29.44
N MET A 338 12.46 -12.60 29.27
CA MET A 338 12.36 -13.37 28.02
C MET A 338 11.16 -12.98 27.14
N TYR A 339 10.48 -11.87 27.46
CA TYR A 339 9.32 -11.40 26.69
C TYR A 339 9.66 -11.05 25.23
N PHE A 340 10.89 -10.60 24.99
CA PHE A 340 11.40 -10.17 23.69
C PHE A 340 12.69 -10.91 23.36
N LYS A 341 12.67 -11.74 22.31
CA LYS A 341 13.80 -12.59 21.93
C LYS A 341 14.74 -11.91 20.94
N ASN A 342 14.19 -11.23 19.95
CA ASN A 342 14.94 -10.54 18.90
C ASN A 342 14.01 -9.59 18.11
N GLU A 343 14.58 -8.79 17.22
CA GLU A 343 13.86 -7.78 16.44
C GLU A 343 12.78 -8.32 15.49
N SER A 344 12.73 -9.63 15.19
CA SER A 344 11.59 -10.17 14.43
C SER A 344 10.26 -10.08 15.19
N GLN A 345 10.30 -9.86 16.51
CA GLN A 345 9.13 -9.69 17.39
C GLN A 345 8.78 -8.22 17.65
N LEU A 346 9.54 -7.29 17.09
CA LEU A 346 9.36 -5.84 17.26
C LEU A 346 7.93 -5.35 17.03
N PRO A 347 7.18 -5.83 16.02
CA PRO A 347 5.78 -5.44 15.80
C PRO A 347 4.85 -5.67 17.00
N SER A 348 5.19 -6.64 17.85
CA SER A 348 4.39 -7.01 19.02
C SER A 348 4.61 -6.07 20.22
N VAL A 349 5.62 -5.19 20.20
CA VAL A 349 5.95 -4.31 21.34
C VAL A 349 4.77 -3.43 21.73
N GLY A 350 4.12 -2.78 20.77
CA GLY A 350 2.91 -1.99 21.02
C GLY A 350 1.78 -2.84 21.61
N LEU A 351 1.66 -4.12 21.21
CA LEU A 351 0.67 -5.03 21.77
C LEU A 351 0.98 -5.39 23.23
N TYR A 352 2.26 -5.60 23.57
CA TYR A 352 2.67 -5.84 24.97
C TYR A 352 2.35 -4.65 25.87
N VAL A 353 2.47 -3.42 25.39
CA VAL A 353 2.06 -2.22 26.12
C VAL A 353 0.55 -2.27 26.45
N ILE A 354 -0.30 -2.61 25.47
CA ILE A 354 -1.74 -2.71 25.69
C ILE A 354 -2.08 -3.84 26.67
N ILE A 355 -1.41 -5.00 26.56
CA ILE A 355 -1.60 -6.13 27.47
C ILE A 355 -1.18 -5.74 28.90
N ALA A 356 -0.04 -5.07 29.06
CA ALA A 356 0.42 -4.61 30.37
C ALA A 356 -0.60 -3.63 30.99
N ALA A 357 -1.12 -2.70 30.19
CA ALA A 357 -2.15 -1.76 30.62
C ALA A 357 -3.44 -2.46 31.06
N PHE A 358 -3.88 -3.48 30.31
CA PHE A 358 -5.03 -4.30 30.70
C PHE A 358 -4.81 -5.01 32.03
N LEU A 359 -3.64 -5.65 32.20
CA LEU A 359 -3.31 -6.36 33.44
C LEU A 359 -3.24 -5.41 34.63
N SER A 360 -2.69 -4.21 34.46
CA SER A 360 -2.68 -3.17 35.48
C SER A 360 -4.08 -2.68 35.85
N SER A 361 -4.95 -2.46 34.86
CA SER A 361 -6.35 -2.04 35.10
C SER A 361 -7.09 -3.09 35.93
N LYS A 362 -6.96 -4.37 35.55
CA LYS A 362 -7.61 -5.47 36.27
C LYS A 362 -7.11 -5.59 37.71
N ALA A 363 -5.81 -5.45 37.93
CA ALA A 363 -5.24 -5.47 39.29
C ALA A 363 -5.72 -4.29 40.14
N ALA A 364 -5.88 -3.09 39.55
CA ALA A 364 -6.43 -1.93 40.25
C ALA A 364 -7.90 -2.13 40.64
N GLU A 365 -8.72 -2.70 39.75
CA GLU A 365 -10.11 -3.08 40.04
C GLU A 365 -10.21 -4.09 41.20
N GLU A 366 -9.39 -5.13 41.18
CA GLU A 366 -9.34 -6.14 42.26
C GLU A 366 -8.93 -5.52 43.61
N LEU A 367 -8.08 -4.50 43.59
CA LEU A 367 -7.62 -3.76 44.77
C LEU A 367 -8.51 -2.55 45.14
N LYS A 368 -9.60 -2.29 44.39
CA LYS A 368 -10.49 -1.13 44.56
C LYS A 368 -9.76 0.22 44.54
N LEU A 369 -8.74 0.34 43.69
CA LEU A 369 -8.02 1.58 43.45
C LEU A 369 -8.72 2.32 42.30
N ASP A 370 -9.49 3.35 42.63
CA ASP A 370 -10.16 4.18 41.62
C ASP A 370 -9.18 5.17 40.96
N GLY A 371 -9.34 5.38 39.65
CA GLY A 371 -8.76 6.52 38.94
C GLY A 371 -7.27 6.42 38.55
N THR A 372 -6.59 5.30 38.72
CA THR A 372 -5.20 5.17 38.23
C THR A 372 -5.17 4.79 36.75
N GLY A 373 -5.04 5.79 35.88
CA GLY A 373 -4.68 5.59 34.47
C GLY A 373 -3.41 4.75 34.31
N SER A 374 -3.28 4.05 33.19
CA SER A 374 -2.16 3.15 32.96
C SER A 374 -0.86 3.94 32.72
N LYS A 375 0.05 3.95 33.71
CA LYS A 375 1.35 4.63 33.62
C LYS A 375 2.16 4.19 32.40
N ILE A 376 2.07 2.92 31.98
CA ILE A 376 2.79 2.42 30.81
C ILE A 376 2.20 2.97 29.50
N LEU A 377 0.87 3.15 29.41
CA LEU A 377 0.25 3.81 28.26
C LEU A 377 0.59 5.29 28.21
N GLU A 378 0.66 5.98 29.34
CA GLU A 378 1.06 7.39 29.36
C GLU A 378 2.50 7.58 28.88
N LYS A 379 3.44 6.78 29.39
CA LYS A 379 4.83 6.79 28.90
C LYS A 379 4.91 6.49 27.40
N ALA A 380 4.19 5.46 26.94
CA ALA A 380 4.16 5.09 25.53
C ALA A 380 3.56 6.19 24.65
N GLY A 381 2.57 6.92 25.16
CA GLY A 381 1.98 8.08 24.51
C GLY A 381 2.99 9.20 24.30
N ASN A 382 3.74 9.55 25.34
CA ASN A 382 4.79 10.58 25.26
C ASN A 382 5.88 10.20 24.23
N ILE A 383 6.31 8.94 24.22
CA ILE A 383 7.29 8.43 23.24
C ILE A 383 6.78 8.61 21.80
N LEU A 384 5.50 8.31 21.56
CA LEU A 384 4.89 8.51 20.24
C LEU A 384 4.82 10.00 19.88
N GLU A 385 4.44 10.86 20.81
CA GLU A 385 4.36 12.30 20.54
C GLU A 385 5.73 12.91 20.19
N ASP A 386 6.77 12.54 20.93
CA ASP A 386 8.13 12.99 20.64
C ASP A 386 8.59 12.47 19.28
N PHE A 387 8.32 11.20 18.99
CA PHE A 387 8.60 10.61 17.67
C PHE A 387 7.87 11.35 16.54
N VAL A 388 6.57 11.62 16.68
CA VAL A 388 5.79 12.30 15.64
C VAL A 388 6.27 13.74 15.44
N LYS A 389 6.65 14.45 16.50
CA LYS A 389 7.23 15.80 16.41
C LYS A 389 8.58 15.80 15.66
N GLU A 390 9.42 14.81 15.91
CA GLU A 390 10.71 14.65 15.22
C GLU A 390 10.54 14.35 13.72
N GLN A 391 9.46 13.70 13.32
CA GLN A 391 9.15 13.36 11.92
C GLN A 391 8.48 14.51 11.14
N GLY A 392 7.93 15.49 11.86
CA GLY A 392 7.26 16.68 11.29
C GLY A 392 8.17 17.90 11.10
N ASN A 393 9.39 17.86 11.63
CA ASN A 393 10.49 18.79 11.35
C ASN A 393 11.40 18.22 10.26
#